data_AF-A0A536BLT1-F1
#
_entry.id   AF-A0A536BLT1-F1
#
_cell.length_a   1.000
_cell.length_b   1.000
_cell.length_c   1.000
_cell.angle_alpha   90.00
_cell.angle_beta   90.00
_cell.angle_gamma   90.00
#
_symmetry.space_group_name_H-M   'P 1'
#
loop_
_entity.id
_entity.type
_entity.pdbx_description
1 polymer ?
#
loop_
_entity_poly.entity_id
_entity_poly.type
_entity_poly.pdbx_seq_one_letter_code
_entity_poly.pdbx_strand_id
1 'polypeptide(L)'
;MLAVSAFQYFRPLPVTAATSVVPAVEHVGTAPALPWPAQGEAALLVEGLGEVGSSGGRSPAPMASTAKMMTALIVLDDHPLALNEPGPTLTITRADVNTFYRE
;
A
#
# COMPACT_ATOMS: atom_id res chain seq x y z
N MET A 1 -52.12 22.64 20.88
CA MET A 1 -50.68 22.32 21.02
C MET A 1 -50.45 20.82 21.26
N LEU A 2 -50.97 20.23 22.35
CA LEU A 2 -50.77 18.79 22.67
C LEU A 2 -51.17 17.81 21.54
N ALA A 3 -52.31 18.03 20.88
CA ALA A 3 -52.76 17.16 19.78
C ALA A 3 -51.81 17.17 18.57
N VAL A 4 -51.23 18.33 18.25
CA VAL A 4 -50.25 18.47 17.16
C VAL A 4 -48.94 17.78 17.54
N SER A 5 -48.52 17.92 18.80
CA SER A 5 -47.34 17.23 19.32
C SER A 5 -47.49 15.71 19.28
N ALA A 6 -48.63 15.18 19.71
CA ALA A 6 -48.93 13.74 19.65
C ALA A 6 -48.93 13.23 18.21
N PHE A 7 -49.55 13.97 17.28
CA PHE A 7 -49.56 13.62 15.86
C PHE A 7 -48.15 13.58 15.26
N GLN A 8 -47.29 14.55 15.58
CA GLN A 8 -45.91 14.58 15.09
C GLN A 8 -45.03 13.50 15.72
N TYR A 9 -45.38 13.01 16.92
CA TYR A 9 -44.67 11.93 17.60
C TYR A 9 -44.96 10.56 16.97
N PHE A 10 -46.20 10.33 16.53
CA PHE A 10 -46.60 9.07 15.88
C PHE A 10 -46.43 9.06 14.37
N ARG A 11 -45.98 10.18 13.75
CA ARG A 11 -45.73 10.20 12.31
C ARG A 11 -44.54 9.29 11.98
N PRO A 12 -44.66 8.40 10.98
CA PRO A 12 -43.52 7.66 10.48
C PRO A 12 -42.45 8.62 9.97
N LEU A 13 -41.18 8.30 10.23
CA LEU A 13 -40.08 9.06 9.65
C LEU A 13 -40.09 8.86 8.13
N PRO A 14 -39.83 9.92 7.33
CA PRO A 14 -39.65 9.78 5.89
C PRO A 14 -38.55 8.76 5.63
N VAL A 15 -38.81 7.79 4.75
CA VAL A 15 -37.80 6.81 4.34
C VAL A 15 -36.79 7.49 3.43
N THR A 16 -35.67 7.92 3.99
CA THR A 16 -34.52 8.37 3.20
C THR A 16 -33.76 7.13 2.75
N ALA A 17 -33.90 6.76 1.48
CA ALA A 17 -33.07 5.71 0.91
C ALA A 17 -31.60 6.17 0.93
N ALA A 18 -30.70 5.30 1.40
CA ALA A 18 -29.27 5.57 1.29
C ALA A 18 -28.90 5.57 -0.21
N THR A 19 -28.51 6.73 -0.74
CA THR A 19 -27.86 6.79 -2.04
C THR A 19 -26.43 6.31 -1.86
N SER A 20 -26.13 5.12 -2.37
CA SER A 20 -24.76 4.63 -2.45
C SER A 20 -23.99 5.48 -3.45
N VAL A 21 -23.10 6.34 -2.96
CA VAL A 21 -22.14 7.08 -3.79
C VAL A 21 -20.93 6.17 -3.97
N VAL A 22 -21.02 5.21 -4.89
CA VAL A 22 -19.84 4.44 -5.29
C VAL A 22 -19.04 5.35 -6.23
N PRO A 23 -17.77 5.65 -5.94
CA PRO A 23 -16.91 6.35 -6.88
C PRO A 23 -16.95 5.62 -8.23
N ALA A 24 -17.03 6.36 -9.34
CA ALA A 24 -16.96 5.74 -10.65
C ALA A 24 -15.64 4.98 -10.75
N VAL A 25 -15.71 3.65 -10.95
CA VAL A 25 -14.52 2.86 -11.24
C VAL A 25 -14.13 3.19 -12.68
N GLU A 26 -13.05 3.94 -12.85
CA GLU A 26 -12.46 4.12 -14.17
C GLU A 26 -11.96 2.76 -14.67
N HIS A 27 -12.62 2.23 -15.68
CA HIS A 27 -12.16 1.03 -16.38
C HIS A 27 -11.04 1.43 -17.33
N VAL A 28 -9.80 1.16 -16.94
CA VAL A 28 -8.60 1.50 -17.73
C VAL A 28 -8.32 0.44 -18.81
N GLY A 29 -9.37 -0.13 -19.40
CA GLY A 29 -9.31 -1.19 -20.40
C GLY A 29 -9.17 -2.60 -19.82
N THR A 30 -8.68 -3.52 -20.65
CA THR A 30 -8.52 -4.93 -20.29
C THR A 30 -7.18 -5.16 -19.59
N ALA A 31 -7.21 -5.79 -18.42
CA ALA A 31 -5.98 -6.14 -17.69
C ALA A 31 -5.11 -7.09 -18.54
N PRO A 32 -3.79 -6.82 -18.66
CA PRO A 32 -2.89 -7.72 -19.37
C PRO A 32 -2.70 -9.03 -18.60
N ALA A 33 -2.40 -10.11 -19.32
CA ALA A 33 -1.92 -11.33 -18.68
C ALA A 33 -0.49 -11.09 -18.16
N LEU A 34 -0.35 -11.01 -16.84
CA LEU A 34 0.95 -10.81 -16.20
C LEU A 34 1.73 -12.14 -16.13
N PRO A 35 3.05 -12.12 -16.40
CA PRO A 35 3.89 -13.32 -16.31
C PRO A 35 4.21 -13.62 -14.84
N TRP A 36 3.24 -14.14 -14.10
CA TRP A 36 3.41 -14.50 -12.71
C TRP A 36 4.50 -15.56 -12.53
N PRO A 37 5.27 -15.51 -11.42
CA PRO A 37 6.25 -16.53 -11.14
C PRO A 37 5.56 -17.88 -10.88
N ALA A 38 6.16 -18.97 -11.36
CA ALA A 38 5.65 -20.32 -11.14
C ALA A 38 5.78 -20.78 -9.67
N GLN A 39 6.62 -20.12 -8.88
CA GLN A 39 6.94 -20.44 -7.49
C GLN A 39 7.06 -19.15 -6.69
N GLY A 40 6.66 -19.20 -5.41
CA GLY A 40 6.66 -18.04 -4.52
C GLY A 40 5.38 -17.22 -4.62
N GLU A 41 5.47 -15.96 -4.21
CA GLU A 41 4.35 -15.02 -4.12
C GLU A 41 4.71 -13.72 -4.86
N ALA A 42 3.73 -13.09 -5.51
CA ALA A 42 3.90 -11.82 -6.20
C ALA A 42 2.59 -11.01 -6.17
N ALA A 43 2.70 -9.69 -6.12
CA ALA A 43 1.58 -8.78 -6.27
C ALA A 43 2.01 -7.54 -7.07
N LEU A 44 1.10 -7.00 -7.87
CA LEU A 44 1.30 -5.76 -8.60
C LEU A 44 0.22 -4.76 -8.19
N LEU A 45 0.66 -3.63 -7.66
CA LEU A 45 -0.15 -2.47 -7.37
C LEU A 45 0.39 -1.30 -8.20
N VAL A 46 -0.50 -0.56 -8.85
CA VAL A 46 -0.14 0.65 -9.58
C VAL A 46 -0.88 1.81 -8.95
N GLU A 47 -0.14 2.86 -8.60
CA GLU A 47 -0.73 4.08 -8.07
C GLU A 47 -1.78 4.64 -9.05
N GLY A 48 -2.96 4.98 -8.53
CA GLY A 48 -4.10 5.44 -9.33
C GLY A 48 -4.97 4.31 -9.93
N LEU A 49 -4.44 3.10 -10.12
CA LEU A 49 -5.21 1.94 -10.61
C LEU A 49 -5.59 0.95 -9.50
N GLY A 50 -4.85 0.93 -8.40
CA GLY A 50 -5.02 -0.04 -7.32
C GLY A 50 -4.31 -1.37 -7.61
N GLU A 51 -4.81 -2.45 -7.01
CA GLU A 51 -4.26 -3.80 -7.19
C GLU A 51 -4.60 -4.31 -8.59
N VAL A 52 -3.57 -4.57 -9.40
CA VAL A 52 -3.69 -5.15 -10.73
C VAL A 52 -3.84 -6.67 -10.66
N GLY A 53 -3.21 -7.30 -9.66
CA GLY A 53 -3.38 -8.71 -9.34
C GLY A 53 -2.28 -9.27 -8.45
N SER A 54 -2.41 -10.55 -8.12
CA SER A 54 -1.46 -11.30 -7.30
C SER A 54 -1.38 -12.78 -7.71
N SER A 55 -0.28 -13.44 -7.36
CA SER A 55 -0.05 -14.89 -7.51
C SER A 55 0.55 -15.47 -6.24
N GLY A 56 0.19 -16.71 -5.91
CA GLY A 56 0.66 -17.39 -4.70
C GLY A 56 -0.21 -17.10 -3.46
N GLY A 57 0.33 -17.38 -2.27
CA GLY A 57 -0.29 -17.11 -0.98
C GLY A 57 -0.06 -15.68 -0.49
N ARG A 58 -0.36 -15.43 0.79
CA ARG A 58 -0.02 -14.21 1.54
C ARG A 58 0.60 -14.56 2.89
N SER A 59 1.53 -15.50 2.89
CA SER A 59 2.16 -16.01 4.12
C SER A 59 3.54 -15.39 4.34
N PRO A 60 4.00 -15.18 5.58
CA PRO A 60 5.34 -14.69 5.83
C PRO A 60 6.40 -15.60 5.17
N ALA A 61 7.21 -15.01 4.28
CA ALA A 61 8.26 -15.72 3.55
C ALA A 61 9.58 -14.92 3.59
N PRO A 62 10.73 -15.57 3.42
CA PRO A 62 12.01 -14.88 3.31
C PRO A 62 12.00 -13.85 2.16
N MET A 63 12.23 -12.58 2.48
CA MET A 63 12.22 -11.48 1.50
C MET A 63 13.48 -11.44 0.61
N ALA A 64 14.53 -12.19 0.96
CA ALA A 64 15.84 -12.10 0.31
C ALA A 64 16.27 -10.62 0.14
N SER A 65 16.76 -10.23 -1.05
CA SER A 65 17.22 -8.85 -1.28
C SER A 65 16.09 -7.81 -1.43
N THR A 66 14.81 -8.18 -1.53
CA THR A 66 13.74 -7.17 -1.56
C THR A 66 13.63 -6.41 -0.23
N ALA A 67 14.13 -7.00 0.86
CA ALA A 67 14.28 -6.34 2.16
C ALA A 67 15.06 -5.01 2.07
N LYS A 68 15.99 -4.89 1.10
CA LYS A 68 16.78 -3.66 0.90
C LYS A 68 15.93 -2.45 0.51
N MET A 69 14.72 -2.65 -0.01
CA MET A 69 13.80 -1.54 -0.28
C MET A 69 13.38 -0.83 1.01
N MET A 70 13.10 -1.59 2.08
CA MET A 70 12.80 -1.00 3.39
C MET A 70 14.03 -0.33 4.01
N THR A 71 15.22 -0.92 3.83
CA THR A 71 16.48 -0.28 4.24
C THR A 71 16.65 1.07 3.54
N ALA A 72 16.46 1.12 2.22
CA ALA A 72 16.56 2.36 1.45
C ALA A 72 15.52 3.39 1.91
N LEU A 73 14.27 2.98 2.14
CA LEU A 73 13.22 3.85 2.63
C LEU A 73 13.59 4.50 3.98
N ILE A 74 14.02 3.69 4.96
CA ILE A 74 14.38 4.18 6.30
C ILE A 74 15.61 5.09 6.23
N VAL A 75 16.63 4.71 5.44
CA VAL A 75 17.83 5.54 5.29
C VAL A 75 17.50 6.88 4.63
N LEU A 76 16.64 6.92 3.62
CA LEU A 76 16.25 8.17 2.94
C LEU A 76 15.27 9.03 3.75
N ASP A 77 14.50 8.44 4.66
CA ASP A 77 13.68 9.18 5.62
C ASP A 77 14.56 9.96 6.62
N ASP A 78 15.62 9.33 7.11
CA ASP A 78 16.57 9.93 8.06
C ASP A 78 17.65 10.80 7.38
N HIS A 79 18.09 10.41 6.19
CA HIS A 79 19.09 11.11 5.36
C HIS A 79 18.52 11.40 3.96
N PRO A 80 17.69 12.46 3.82
CA PRO A 80 17.08 12.79 2.54
C PRO A 80 18.13 13.07 1.46
N LEU A 81 17.89 12.53 0.26
CA LEU A 81 18.67 12.80 -0.94
C LEU A 81 17.75 13.33 -2.04
N ALA A 82 18.17 14.39 -2.72
CA ALA A 82 17.44 14.88 -3.88
C ALA A 82 17.57 13.90 -5.06
N LEU A 83 16.62 13.97 -6.00
CA LEU A 83 16.68 13.17 -7.20
C LEU A 83 17.99 13.46 -7.97
N ASN A 84 18.71 12.40 -8.34
CA ASN A 84 20.02 12.45 -8.99
C ASN A 84 21.18 13.00 -8.14
N GLU A 85 20.98 13.19 -6.83
CA GLU A 85 22.08 13.50 -5.93
C GLU A 85 22.93 12.25 -5.67
N PRO A 86 24.27 12.32 -5.79
CA PRO A 86 25.13 11.15 -5.61
C PRO A 86 25.20 10.66 -4.15
N GLY A 87 24.74 11.47 -3.19
CA GLY A 87 24.87 11.20 -1.77
C GLY A 87 26.29 11.38 -1.22
N PRO A 88 26.46 11.17 0.10
CA PRO A 88 27.76 11.33 0.75
C PRO A 88 28.74 10.21 0.37
N THR A 89 30.03 10.53 0.40
CA THR A 89 31.08 9.49 0.35
C THR A 89 31.17 8.79 1.70
N LEU A 90 30.99 7.48 1.72
CA LEU A 90 31.15 6.65 2.91
C LEU A 90 32.46 5.85 2.81
N THR A 91 33.38 6.06 3.75
CA THR A 91 34.64 5.29 3.79
C THR A 91 34.41 3.99 4.55
N ILE A 92 34.58 2.86 3.86
CA ILE A 92 34.51 1.53 4.47
C ILE A 92 35.90 1.12 4.94
N THR A 93 35.99 0.70 6.19
CA THR A 93 37.23 0.28 6.84
C THR A 93 37.24 -1.22 7.11
N ARG A 94 38.39 -1.75 7.51
CA ARG A 94 38.49 -3.14 7.97
C ARG A 94 37.69 -3.40 9.25
N ALA A 95 37.44 -2.38 10.07
CA ALA A 95 36.60 -2.54 11.25
C ALA A 95 35.15 -2.87 10.85
N ASP A 96 34.62 -2.21 9.82
CA ASP A 96 33.26 -2.45 9.31
C ASP A 96 33.11 -3.87 8.75
N VAL A 97 34.10 -4.33 7.98
CA VAL A 97 34.12 -5.70 7.45
C VAL A 97 34.23 -6.73 8.60
N ASN A 98 35.02 -6.43 9.63
CA ASN A 98 35.15 -7.31 10.78
C ASN A 98 33.85 -7.46 11.58
N THR A 99 32.92 -6.49 11.52
CA THR A 99 31.59 -6.62 12.11
C THR A 99 30.84 -7.80 11.50
N PHE A 100 30.84 -7.93 10.17
CA PHE A 100 30.19 -9.05 9.47
C PHE A 100 30.76 -10.43 9.86
N TYR A 101 32.06 -10.52 10.13
CA TYR A 101 32.70 -11.78 10.52
C TYR A 101 32.51 -12.16 11.99
N ARG A 102 32.02 -11.25 12.83
CA ARG A 102 31.84 -11.46 14.28
C ARG A 102 30.40 -11.80 14.66
N GLU A 103 29.46 -11.57 13.75
CA GLU A 103 28.08 -12.07 13.82
C GLU A 103 27.98 -13.47 13.22
#